data_AF-A0A2V5R804-F1
#
_entry.id   AF-A0A2V5R804-F1
#
_cell.length_a   1.000
_cell.length_b   1.000
_cell.length_c   1.000
_cell.angle_alpha   90.00
_cell.angle_beta   90.00
_cell.angle_gamma   90.00
#
_symmetry.space_group_name_H-M   'P 1'
#
loop_
_entity.id
_entity.type
_entity.pdbx_description
1 polymer ?
#
loop_
_entity_poly.entity_id
_entity_poly.type
_entity_poly.pdbx_seq_one_letter_code
_entity_poly.pdbx_strand_id
1 'polypeptide(L)'
;MKTITNPTANGSGKSENRSPEDKLAQRAKLRRNFLSRRSFLRKSLAVGAGTLGVGLLPSPRTTRAGGGGLTSGDAALLRFPAALEILEADFWIQYNELGGVQDPEVPGGTGNPDYTEALEVLDEDMPIYIHDNTDDE
;
A
#
# COMPACT_ATOMS: atom_id res chain seq x y z
N MET A 1 -4.38 -74.13 -43.37
CA MET A 1 -3.18 -74.62 -42.66
C MET A 1 -2.55 -73.45 -41.91
N LYS A 2 -2.03 -73.70 -40.70
CA LYS A 2 -1.62 -72.77 -39.62
C LYS A 2 -0.49 -71.79 -40.07
N THR A 3 -0.34 -70.58 -39.52
CA THR A 3 0.36 -70.30 -38.26
C THR A 3 -0.06 -68.99 -37.55
N ILE A 4 0.17 -68.99 -36.23
CA ILE A 4 -0.15 -68.00 -35.18
C ILE A 4 1.08 -67.14 -34.87
N THR A 5 0.90 -65.86 -34.49
CA THR A 5 1.79 -65.13 -33.56
C THR A 5 0.97 -64.19 -32.66
N ASN A 6 1.16 -64.29 -31.33
CA ASN A 6 0.53 -63.50 -30.25
C ASN A 6 1.35 -62.20 -29.91
N PRO A 7 1.21 -61.53 -28.73
CA PRO A 7 0.52 -60.24 -28.55
C PRO A 7 1.42 -59.14 -27.94
N THR A 8 1.00 -57.86 -27.92
CA THR A 8 1.56 -56.89 -26.94
C THR A 8 0.52 -55.89 -26.47
N ALA A 9 0.48 -55.72 -25.14
CA ALA A 9 -0.45 -54.97 -24.35
C ALA A 9 -0.07 -53.49 -24.15
N ASN A 10 -1.07 -52.72 -23.70
CA ASN A 10 -1.00 -51.62 -22.75
C ASN A 10 -0.27 -50.31 -23.09
N GLY A 11 -1.02 -49.22 -22.90
CA GLY A 11 -0.47 -47.87 -22.77
C GLY A 11 -1.52 -46.80 -22.43
N SER A 12 -2.48 -47.11 -21.55
CA SER A 12 -3.33 -46.09 -20.92
C SER A 12 -2.58 -45.46 -19.73
N GLY A 13 -2.70 -44.14 -19.57
CA GLY A 13 -2.25 -43.36 -18.41
C GLY A 13 -1.34 -42.21 -18.87
N LYS A 14 -1.57 -40.94 -18.50
CA LYS A 14 -2.03 -40.48 -17.18
C LYS A 14 -2.49 -39.02 -17.31
N SER A 15 -3.79 -38.78 -17.16
CA SER A 15 -4.31 -37.44 -16.83
C SER A 15 -4.02 -37.20 -15.34
N GLU A 16 -3.11 -36.28 -15.03
CA GLU A 16 -2.83 -35.86 -13.66
C GLU A 16 -3.98 -35.01 -13.12
N ASN A 17 -4.97 -35.68 -12.50
CA ASN A 17 -5.93 -35.05 -11.61
C ASN A 17 -5.21 -34.57 -10.35
N ARG A 18 -4.76 -33.31 -10.33
CA ARG A 18 -4.26 -32.65 -9.11
C ARG A 18 -5.44 -32.30 -8.21
N SER A 19 -5.41 -32.83 -6.98
CA SER A 19 -6.49 -32.72 -6.00
C SER A 19 -6.72 -31.26 -5.55
N PRO A 20 -7.97 -30.83 -5.27
CA PRO A 20 -8.26 -29.50 -4.72
C PRO A 20 -7.47 -29.18 -3.43
N GLU A 21 -7.17 -30.22 -2.67
CA GLU A 21 -6.34 -30.22 -1.44
C GLU A 21 -4.94 -29.62 -1.70
N ASP A 22 -4.32 -29.96 -2.83
CA ASP A 22 -2.97 -29.49 -3.18
C ASP A 22 -2.97 -28.00 -3.54
N LYS A 23 -4.03 -27.52 -4.19
CA LYS A 23 -4.20 -26.09 -4.52
C LYS A 23 -4.45 -25.25 -3.26
N LEU A 24 -5.20 -25.79 -2.29
CA LEU A 24 -5.43 -25.15 -0.99
C LEU A 24 -4.14 -25.13 -0.17
N ALA A 25 -3.38 -26.22 -0.14
CA ALA A 25 -2.07 -26.29 0.53
C ALA A 25 -1.05 -25.32 -0.09
N GLN A 26 -1.05 -25.17 -1.42
CA GLN A 26 -0.17 -24.24 -2.13
C GLN A 26 -0.58 -22.78 -1.89
N ARG A 27 -1.88 -22.46 -1.87
CA ARG A 27 -2.39 -21.12 -1.49
C ARG A 27 -2.13 -20.79 -0.02
N ALA A 28 -2.22 -21.77 0.88
CA ALA A 28 -1.86 -21.62 2.29
C ALA A 28 -0.36 -21.48 2.52
N LYS A 29 0.48 -22.07 1.66
CA LYS A 29 1.94 -21.83 1.62
C LYS A 29 2.27 -20.43 1.09
N LEU A 30 1.60 -19.96 0.03
CA LEU A 30 1.77 -18.58 -0.46
C LEU A 30 1.31 -17.53 0.56
N ARG A 31 0.19 -17.76 1.26
CA ARG A 31 -0.28 -16.85 2.33
C ARG A 31 0.68 -16.78 3.52
N ARG A 32 1.49 -17.81 3.77
CA ARG A 32 2.54 -17.82 4.80
C ARG A 32 3.80 -17.04 4.45
N ASN A 33 3.99 -16.71 3.17
CA ASN A 33 5.17 -15.99 2.68
C ASN A 33 4.97 -14.47 2.65
N PHE A 34 3.78 -13.96 2.94
CA PHE A 34 3.62 -12.56 3.34
C PHE A 34 4.11 -12.47 4.79
N LEU A 35 5.39 -12.14 4.95
CA LEU A 35 5.95 -11.79 6.25
C LEU A 35 5.05 -10.73 6.88
N SER A 36 4.34 -11.11 7.94
CA SER A 36 3.49 -10.19 8.69
C SER A 36 4.31 -8.97 9.09
N ARG A 37 3.81 -7.75 8.82
CA ARG A 37 4.45 -6.48 9.23
C ARG A 37 4.82 -6.49 10.73
N ARG A 38 4.01 -7.19 11.54
CA ARG A 38 4.24 -7.43 12.97
C ARG A 38 5.42 -8.36 13.27
N SER A 39 5.67 -9.35 12.41
CA SER A 39 6.84 -10.23 12.49
C SER A 39 8.12 -9.47 12.15
N PHE A 40 8.06 -8.56 11.17
CA PHE A 40 9.17 -7.65 10.85
C PHE A 40 9.50 -6.71 12.02
N LEU A 41 8.50 -6.04 12.60
CA LEU A 41 8.67 -5.17 13.78
C LEU A 41 9.14 -5.92 15.04
N ARG A 42 8.65 -7.14 15.26
CA ARG A 42 9.14 -7.98 16.37
C ARG A 42 10.59 -8.39 16.17
N LYS A 43 11.00 -8.71 14.95
CA LYS A 43 12.39 -9.03 14.63
C LYS A 43 13.29 -7.80 14.77
N SER A 44 12.84 -6.61 14.38
CA SER A 44 13.64 -5.38 14.56
C SER A 44 13.80 -4.99 16.03
N LEU A 45 12.76 -5.15 16.87
CA LEU A 45 12.88 -4.91 18.30
C LEU A 45 13.75 -5.94 19.03
N ALA A 46 13.67 -7.21 18.65
CA ALA A 46 14.48 -8.27 19.28
C ALA A 46 16.00 -8.09 19.03
N VAL A 47 16.37 -7.39 17.95
CA VAL A 47 17.76 -7.01 17.67
C VAL A 47 18.16 -5.70 18.39
N GLY A 48 17.21 -4.96 18.96
CA GLY A 48 17.42 -3.64 19.57
C GLY A 48 17.74 -3.62 21.07
N ALA A 49 17.69 -4.74 21.79
CA ALA A 49 17.85 -4.76 23.24
C ALA A 49 19.31 -4.97 23.74
N GLY A 50 20.30 -5.10 22.85
CA GLY A 50 21.66 -5.52 23.24
C GLY A 50 22.85 -4.72 22.71
N THR A 51 22.72 -3.83 21.71
CA THR A 51 23.89 -3.14 21.12
C THR A 51 23.61 -1.71 20.64
N LEU A 52 22.69 -0.99 21.28
CA LEU A 52 22.54 0.46 21.08
C LEU A 52 23.75 1.19 21.65
N GLY A 53 24.87 1.18 20.93
CA GLY A 53 26.12 1.81 21.36
C GLY A 53 27.02 2.33 20.26
N VAL A 54 27.19 1.64 19.12
CA VAL A 54 28.22 2.06 18.12
C VAL A 54 27.83 1.86 16.64
N GLY A 55 26.68 1.27 16.31
CA GLY A 55 26.37 0.85 14.92
C GLY A 55 25.39 1.70 14.11
N LEU A 56 24.76 2.73 14.71
CA LEU A 56 23.70 3.53 14.07
C LEU A 56 24.15 4.91 13.60
N LEU A 57 25.46 5.12 13.43
CA LEU A 57 25.88 6.10 12.44
C LEU A 57 25.75 5.40 11.10
N PRO A 58 24.76 5.73 10.24
CA PRO A 58 24.95 5.43 8.84
C PRO A 58 26.27 6.13 8.51
N SER A 59 27.31 5.37 8.15
CA SER A 59 28.49 5.97 7.52
C SER A 59 27.95 7.02 6.55
N PRO A 60 28.44 8.27 6.57
CA PRO A 60 27.98 9.26 5.62
C PRO A 60 28.23 8.64 4.25
N ARG A 61 27.18 8.08 3.65
CA ARG A 61 27.18 7.76 2.24
C ARG A 61 27.21 9.14 1.66
N THR A 62 28.41 9.62 1.40
CA THR A 62 28.64 10.58 0.35
C THR A 62 27.93 9.96 -0.84
N THR A 63 26.71 10.44 -1.12
CA THR A 63 26.00 10.11 -2.34
C THR A 63 26.88 10.69 -3.43
N ARG A 64 27.84 9.88 -3.88
CA ARG A 64 28.59 10.19 -5.08
C ARG A 64 27.52 10.11 -6.15
N ALA A 65 27.07 11.27 -6.63
CA ALA A 65 26.30 11.38 -7.87
C ALA A 65 27.23 10.91 -9.00
N GLY A 66 27.50 9.62 -9.05
CA GLY A 66 28.33 8.98 -10.04
C GLY A 66 27.47 8.71 -11.26
N GLY A 67 27.20 9.74 -12.07
CA GLY A 67 26.82 9.63 -13.48
C GLY A 67 25.70 8.63 -13.87
N GLY A 68 24.84 8.22 -12.95
CA GLY A 68 23.80 7.22 -13.16
C GLY A 68 22.49 7.66 -12.53
N GLY A 69 21.39 7.44 -13.23
CA GLY A 69 20.06 7.94 -12.87
C GLY A 69 19.53 7.50 -11.50
N LEU A 70 18.35 8.02 -11.19
CA LEU A 70 17.65 7.84 -9.91
C LEU A 70 17.55 6.36 -9.53
N THR A 71 18.09 5.96 -8.37
CA THR A 71 18.04 4.56 -7.94
C THR A 71 16.61 4.18 -7.55
N SER A 72 16.29 2.88 -7.52
CA SER A 72 14.96 2.44 -7.03
C SER A 72 14.70 2.84 -5.58
N GLY A 73 15.76 2.96 -4.76
CA GLY A 73 15.66 3.44 -3.38
C GLY A 73 15.33 4.92 -3.31
N ASP A 74 16.03 5.74 -4.08
CA ASP A 74 15.77 7.19 -4.16
C ASP A 74 14.36 7.45 -4.71
N ALA A 75 13.92 6.68 -5.71
CA ALA A 75 12.59 6.80 -6.28
C ALA A 75 11.50 6.45 -5.26
N ALA A 76 11.75 5.45 -4.40
CA ALA A 76 10.81 5.10 -3.33
C ALA A 76 10.73 6.19 -2.25
N LEU A 77 11.87 6.82 -1.91
CA LEU A 77 11.91 7.94 -0.96
C LEU A 77 11.20 9.19 -1.47
N LEU A 78 11.14 9.41 -2.78
CA LEU A 78 10.37 10.50 -3.38
C LEU A 78 8.88 10.16 -3.56
N ARG A 79 8.57 8.93 -3.98
CA ARG A 79 7.18 8.50 -4.20
C ARG A 79 6.37 8.42 -2.92
N PHE A 80 6.99 8.07 -1.80
CA PHE A 80 6.26 7.96 -0.53
C PHE A 80 5.66 9.31 -0.06
N PRO A 81 6.44 10.40 0.11
CA PRO A 81 5.88 11.71 0.45
C PRO A 81 4.97 12.25 -0.65
N ALA A 82 5.29 12.05 -1.94
CA ALA A 82 4.40 12.47 -3.02
C ALA A 82 3.03 11.76 -2.98
N ALA A 83 2.98 10.51 -2.55
CA ALA A 83 1.71 9.81 -2.35
C ALA A 83 0.96 10.30 -1.11
N LEU A 84 1.65 10.78 -0.08
CA LEU A 84 1.01 11.40 1.08
C LEU A 84 0.41 12.75 0.70
N GLU A 85 1.14 13.58 -0.04
CA GLU A 85 0.66 14.86 -0.57
C GLU A 85 -0.65 14.70 -1.35
N ILE A 86 -0.73 13.71 -2.24
CA ILE A 86 -1.94 13.45 -3.03
C ILE A 86 -3.12 13.06 -2.14
N LEU A 87 -2.88 12.28 -1.08
CA LEU A 87 -3.94 11.89 -0.14
C LEU A 87 -4.38 13.07 0.72
N GLU A 88 -3.45 13.94 1.11
CA GLU A 88 -3.75 15.16 1.85
C GLU A 88 -4.63 16.10 1.04
N ALA A 89 -4.25 16.38 -0.21
CA ALA A 89 -5.06 17.19 -1.12
C ALA A 89 -6.47 16.60 -1.32
N ASP A 90 -6.59 15.28 -1.51
CA ASP A 90 -7.89 14.61 -1.66
C ASP A 90 -8.76 14.75 -0.39
N PHE A 91 -8.16 14.62 0.80
CA PHE A 91 -8.89 14.80 2.06
C PHE A 91 -9.32 16.25 2.29
N TRP A 92 -8.50 17.24 1.94
CA TRP A 92 -8.89 18.64 2.04
C TRP A 92 -10.04 18.98 1.10
N ILE A 93 -9.97 18.53 -0.16
CA ILE A 93 -11.07 18.69 -1.12
C ILE A 93 -12.35 18.07 -0.57
N GLN A 94 -12.30 16.82 -0.10
CA GLN A 94 -13.48 16.16 0.47
C GLN A 94 -14.02 16.88 1.71
N TYR A 95 -13.15 17.44 2.54
CA TYR A 95 -13.59 18.18 3.72
C TYR A 95 -14.30 19.47 3.32
N ASN A 96 -13.79 20.19 2.32
CA ASN A 96 -14.44 21.36 1.73
C ASN A 96 -15.78 21.01 1.08
N GLU A 97 -15.85 19.88 0.36
CA GLU A 97 -17.10 19.39 -0.23
C GLU A 97 -18.23 19.17 0.79
N LEU A 98 -17.88 18.81 2.04
CA LEU A 98 -18.84 18.48 3.08
C LEU A 98 -19.13 19.64 4.03
N GLY A 99 -18.09 20.38 4.43
CA GLY A 99 -18.17 21.34 5.54
C GLY A 99 -17.73 22.76 5.20
N GLY A 100 -17.15 22.98 4.02
CA GLY A 100 -16.71 24.32 3.61
C GLY A 100 -17.81 25.14 2.94
N VAL A 101 -17.48 26.37 2.56
CA VAL A 101 -18.41 27.28 1.89
C VAL A 101 -18.72 26.78 0.48
N GLN A 102 -20.01 26.72 0.15
CA GLN A 102 -20.47 26.27 -1.16
C GLN A 102 -20.60 27.47 -2.11
N ASP A 103 -19.49 27.88 -2.71
CA ASP A 103 -19.42 28.96 -3.68
C ASP A 103 -18.70 28.54 -4.97
N PRO A 104 -18.57 29.43 -5.97
CA PRO A 104 -17.86 29.13 -7.22
C PRO A 104 -16.34 29.31 -7.18
N GLU A 105 -15.75 29.76 -6.07
CA GLU A 105 -14.32 30.09 -5.96
C GLU A 105 -13.45 28.83 -6.01
N VAL A 106 -13.82 27.84 -5.22
CA VAL A 106 -13.17 26.53 -5.19
C VAL A 106 -14.19 25.48 -5.65
N PRO A 107 -13.78 24.46 -6.44
CA PRO A 107 -14.66 23.34 -6.76
C PRO A 107 -15.17 22.66 -5.49
N GLY A 108 -16.40 22.99 -5.10
CA GLY A 108 -17.11 22.41 -3.97
C GLY A 108 -18.14 21.37 -4.41
N GLY A 109 -18.53 20.51 -3.47
CA GLY A 109 -19.60 19.55 -3.63
C GLY A 109 -20.97 20.21 -3.57
N THR A 110 -21.91 19.57 -2.88
CA THR A 110 -23.21 20.19 -2.55
C THR A 110 -23.33 20.56 -1.08
N GLY A 111 -22.26 20.34 -0.30
CA GLY A 111 -22.27 20.46 1.16
C GLY A 111 -23.05 19.35 1.86
N ASN A 112 -22.96 19.37 3.20
CA ASN A 112 -23.84 18.61 4.09
C ASN A 112 -24.35 19.54 5.22
N PRO A 113 -25.60 20.03 5.15
CA PRO A 113 -26.09 21.07 6.06
C PRO A 113 -26.11 20.62 7.52
N ASP A 114 -26.48 19.36 7.81
CA ASP A 114 -26.50 18.83 9.18
C ASP A 114 -25.09 18.75 9.77
N TYR A 115 -24.09 18.47 8.92
CA TYR A 115 -22.69 18.41 9.34
C TYR A 115 -22.11 19.81 9.55
N THR A 116 -22.38 20.75 8.64
CA THR A 116 -21.96 22.16 8.77
C THR A 116 -22.57 22.80 10.01
N GLU A 117 -23.87 22.58 10.29
CA GLU A 117 -24.51 23.08 11.51
C GLU A 117 -23.83 22.52 12.78
N ALA A 118 -23.47 21.24 12.77
CA ALA A 118 -22.75 20.64 13.89
C ALA A 118 -21.33 21.20 14.08
N LEU A 119 -20.67 21.61 12.99
CA LEU A 119 -19.36 22.26 13.03
C LEU A 119 -19.47 23.71 13.53
N GLU A 120 -20.50 24.44 13.13
CA GLU A 120 -20.74 25.83 13.54
C GLU A 120 -21.01 25.98 15.05
N VAL A 121 -21.45 24.91 15.73
CA VAL A 121 -21.53 24.86 17.20
C VAL A 121 -20.15 24.98 17.87
N LEU A 122 -19.09 24.53 17.19
CA LEU A 122 -17.72 24.63 17.69
C LEU A 122 -17.13 26.02 17.43
N ASP A 123 -17.37 26.54 16.24
CA ASP A 123 -16.96 27.88 15.80
C ASP A 123 -17.83 28.32 14.62
N GLU A 124 -18.41 29.52 14.68
CA GLU A 124 -19.30 30.07 13.64
C GLU A 124 -18.58 30.21 12.29
N ASP A 125 -17.26 30.46 12.32
CA ASP A 125 -16.45 30.66 11.11
C ASP A 125 -15.80 29.36 10.61
N MET A 126 -16.17 28.20 11.15
CA MET A 126 -15.60 26.91 10.74
C MET A 126 -15.69 26.64 9.22
N PRO A 127 -16.79 26.95 8.51
CA PRO A 127 -16.86 26.72 7.07
C PRO A 127 -15.82 27.51 6.28
N ILE A 128 -15.43 28.70 6.76
CA ILE A 128 -14.41 29.55 6.13
C ILE A 128 -13.03 28.94 6.31
N TYR A 129 -12.70 28.49 7.53
CA TYR A 129 -11.42 27.82 7.77
C TYR A 129 -11.21 26.56 6.94
N ILE A 130 -12.30 25.84 6.64
CA ILE A 130 -12.26 24.64 5.79
C ILE A 130 -12.07 25.02 4.32
N HIS A 131 -12.75 26.07 3.87
CA HIS A 131 -12.71 26.57 2.49
C HIS A 131 -11.31 27.07 2.10
N ASP A 132 -10.73 27.91 2.96
CA ASP A 132 -9.50 28.66 2.65
C ASP A 132 -8.22 27.86 3.00
N ASN A 133 -8.34 26.58 3.42
CA ASN A 133 -7.20 25.85 3.99
C ASN A 133 -6.04 25.63 3.02
N THR A 134 -6.30 25.63 1.70
CA THR A 134 -5.27 25.41 0.66
C THR A 134 -4.85 26.68 -0.07
N ASP A 135 -5.26 27.86 0.40
CA ASP A 135 -5.00 29.14 -0.29
C ASP A 135 -3.53 29.57 -0.23
N ASP A 136 -2.76 29.04 0.73
CA ASP A 136 -1.35 29.37 0.93
C ASP A 136 -0.36 28.33 0.36
N GLU A 137 -0.86 27.30 -0.32
CA GLU A 137 -0.06 26.24 -0.99
C GLU A 137 0.49 26.62 -2.38
#